data_AF-A0AAE0CPD0-F1
#
_entry.id   AF-A0AAE0CPD0-F1
#
_cell.length_a   1.000
_cell.length_b   1.000
_cell.length_c   1.000
_cell.angle_alpha   90.00
_cell.angle_beta   90.00
_cell.angle_gamma   90.00
#
_symmetry.space_group_name_H-M   'P 1'
#
loop_
_entity.id
_entity.type
_entity.pdbx_description
1 polymer ?
#
loop_
_entity_poly.entity_id
_entity_poly.type
_entity_poly.pdbx_seq_one_letter_code
_entity_poly.pdbx_strand_id
1 'polypeptide(L)'
;MLPCFLHGLTKDGARGVTLHHKTANGHPPVTFAIAAEETADVHVSECPCFLISGKSDEITAKDMWNEIKKHRSFDHVDSNETSTSKPGSSIGTAVAATLTIPSGSTRTVTFSLAWDCPEIRFYKKTYHRRYT
;
A
#
# COMPACT_ATOMS: atom_id res chain seq x y z
N MET A 1 18.67 4.65 6.40
CA MET A 1 17.28 4.57 5.92
C MET A 1 16.42 4.26 7.13
N LEU A 2 15.41 5.07 7.41
CA LEU A 2 14.59 4.97 8.61
C LEU A 2 13.32 4.13 8.34
N PRO A 3 12.71 3.57 9.39
CA PRO A 3 11.59 2.65 9.29
C PRO A 3 10.34 3.23 8.59
N CYS A 4 9.74 2.46 7.66
CA CYS A 4 8.42 2.74 7.08
C CYS A 4 7.30 2.04 7.88
N PHE A 5 6.15 2.69 8.09
CA PHE A 5 5.00 2.13 8.83
C PHE A 5 3.78 2.00 7.92
N LEU A 6 2.86 1.08 8.24
CA LEU A 6 1.67 0.82 7.43
C LEU A 6 0.38 0.72 8.26
N HIS A 7 -0.74 1.11 7.66
CA HIS A 7 -2.08 1.01 8.25
C HIS A 7 -3.13 0.76 7.15
N GLY A 8 -4.15 -0.05 7.45
CA GLY A 8 -5.32 -0.26 6.60
C GLY A 8 -6.27 0.95 6.61
N LEU A 9 -6.95 1.19 5.48
CA LEU A 9 -7.94 2.24 5.30
C LEU A 9 -9.28 1.63 4.89
N THR A 10 -10.34 1.93 5.66
CA THR A 10 -11.72 1.66 5.25
C THR A 10 -12.52 2.96 5.32
N LYS A 11 -13.02 3.43 4.18
CA LYS A 11 -13.86 4.64 4.11
C LYS A 11 -14.78 4.60 2.90
N ASP A 12 -16.09 4.72 3.12
CA ASP A 12 -17.11 4.92 2.06
C ASP A 12 -16.96 3.98 0.85
N GLY A 13 -16.79 2.67 1.09
CA GLY A 13 -16.61 1.67 0.03
C GLY A 13 -15.20 1.58 -0.55
N ALA A 14 -14.27 2.46 -0.18
CA ALA A 14 -12.86 2.31 -0.54
C ALA A 14 -12.09 1.52 0.51
N ARG A 15 -11.29 0.57 0.04
CA ARG A 15 -10.36 -0.27 0.82
C ARG A 15 -8.95 -0.13 0.31
N GLY A 16 -7.97 -0.06 1.20
CA GLY A 16 -6.61 0.20 0.79
C GLY A 16 -5.62 0.30 1.94
N VAL A 17 -4.40 0.65 1.59
CA VAL A 17 -3.22 0.58 2.45
C VAL A 17 -2.40 1.85 2.32
N THR A 18 -1.76 2.24 3.42
CA THR A 18 -0.90 3.42 3.47
C THR A 18 0.54 3.04 3.76
N LEU A 19 1.50 3.56 3.00
CA LEU A 19 2.93 3.38 3.24
C LEU A 19 3.53 4.70 3.74
N HIS A 20 3.83 4.77 5.03
CA HIS A 20 4.46 5.93 5.65
C HIS A 20 5.97 5.81 5.61
N HIS A 21 6.65 6.65 4.83
CA HIS A 21 8.10 6.70 4.72
C HIS A 21 8.70 7.85 5.54
N LYS A 22 9.52 7.50 6.54
CA LYS A 22 10.35 8.45 7.27
C LYS A 22 11.62 8.72 6.47
N THR A 23 11.67 9.87 5.80
CA THR A 23 12.84 10.28 5.02
C THR A 23 14.06 10.52 5.91
N ALA A 24 15.25 10.22 5.38
CA ALA A 24 16.51 10.46 6.09
C ALA A 24 16.83 11.95 6.25
N ASN A 25 17.84 12.29 7.05
CA ASN A 25 18.44 13.63 7.16
C ASN A 25 17.43 14.74 7.51
N GLY A 26 16.40 14.41 8.31
CA GLY A 26 15.37 15.32 8.75
C GLY A 26 14.58 15.96 7.60
N HIS A 27 14.52 15.33 6.42
CA HIS A 27 13.57 15.74 5.39
C HIS A 27 12.13 15.46 5.87
N PRO A 28 11.13 16.15 5.30
CA PRO A 28 9.74 15.89 5.63
C PRO A 28 9.32 14.47 5.26
N PRO A 29 8.54 13.77 6.11
CA PRO A 29 8.03 12.45 5.79
C PRO A 29 7.11 12.49 4.56
N VAL A 30 6.95 11.34 3.92
CA VAL A 30 5.98 11.15 2.86
C VAL A 30 5.15 9.91 3.16
N THR A 31 3.85 10.03 3.08
CA THR A 31 2.91 8.90 3.11
C THR A 31 2.40 8.67 1.71
N PHE A 32 2.43 7.43 1.24
CA PHE A 32 1.72 7.00 0.03
C PHE A 32 0.46 6.24 0.45
N ALA A 33 -0.58 6.26 -0.37
CA ALA A 33 -1.77 5.45 -0.16
C ALA A 33 -2.21 4.88 -1.50
N ILE A 34 -2.55 3.59 -1.52
CA ILE A 34 -3.21 2.94 -2.65
C ILE A 34 -4.51 2.32 -2.15
N ALA A 35 -5.60 2.54 -2.88
CA ALA A 35 -6.90 2.02 -2.55
C ALA A 35 -7.66 1.58 -3.80
N ALA A 36 -8.63 0.70 -3.61
CA ALA A 36 -9.61 0.31 -4.61
C ALA A 36 -11.01 0.46 -4.04
N GLU A 37 -11.97 0.68 -4.93
CA GLU A 37 -13.39 0.71 -4.58
C GLU A 37 -13.94 -0.72 -4.48
N GLU A 38 -14.41 -1.08 -3.30
CA GLU A 38 -15.18 -2.28 -3.00
C GLU A 38 -16.66 -2.03 -3.29
N THR A 39 -17.26 -2.97 -4.03
CA THR A 39 -18.67 -2.91 -4.42
C THR A 39 -19.29 -4.29 -4.23
N ALA A 40 -20.60 -4.44 -4.46
CA ALA A 40 -21.25 -5.75 -4.40
C ALA A 40 -20.66 -6.79 -5.39
N ASP A 41 -20.07 -6.33 -6.50
CA ASP A 41 -19.50 -7.18 -7.54
C ASP A 41 -17.95 -7.27 -7.48
N VAL A 42 -17.30 -6.38 -6.71
CA VAL A 42 -15.84 -6.25 -6.63
C VAL A 42 -15.41 -6.45 -5.20
N HIS A 43 -14.73 -7.56 -4.95
CA HIS A 43 -14.07 -7.84 -3.67
C HIS A 43 -12.69 -7.22 -3.64
N VAL A 44 -12.37 -6.45 -2.60
CA VAL A 44 -11.03 -5.87 -2.42
C VAL A 44 -10.31 -6.62 -1.30
N SER A 45 -9.05 -6.96 -1.52
CA SER A 45 -8.18 -7.58 -0.52
C SER A 45 -6.82 -6.89 -0.50
N GLU A 46 -6.15 -6.94 0.64
CA GLU A 46 -4.94 -6.16 0.92
C GLU A 46 -3.83 -7.09 1.37
N CYS A 47 -2.61 -6.89 0.83
CA CYS A 47 -1.39 -7.44 1.39
C CYS A 47 -0.66 -6.27 2.03
N PRO A 48 -0.84 -6.05 3.34
CA PRO A 48 -0.40 -4.82 3.97
C PRO A 48 1.13 -4.69 3.92
N CYS A 49 1.88 -5.78 4.11
CA CYS A 49 3.34 -5.70 4.01
C CYS A 49 3.98 -6.97 3.44
N PHE A 50 4.91 -6.78 2.51
CA PHE A 50 5.84 -7.80 2.05
C PHE A 50 7.23 -7.22 1.78
N LEU A 51 8.25 -8.06 1.92
CA LEU A 51 9.63 -7.68 1.65
C LEU A 51 9.89 -7.64 0.14
N ILE A 52 10.30 -6.47 -0.38
CA ILE A 52 10.78 -6.32 -1.76
C ILE A 52 12.25 -6.73 -1.85
N SER A 53 13.06 -6.30 -0.88
CA SER A 53 14.49 -6.57 -0.82
C SER A 53 15.01 -6.50 0.61
N GLY A 54 16.08 -7.23 0.90
CA GLY A 54 16.68 -7.36 2.23
C GLY A 54 16.59 -8.78 2.78
N LYS A 55 16.85 -8.94 4.08
CA LYS A 55 16.76 -10.24 4.77
C LYS A 55 15.74 -10.15 5.91
N SER A 56 14.69 -10.96 5.85
CA SER A 56 13.75 -11.17 6.94
C SER A 56 13.02 -12.50 6.76
N ASP A 57 12.49 -13.03 7.86
CA ASP A 57 11.60 -14.20 7.88
C ASP A 57 10.12 -13.83 7.61
N GLU A 58 9.89 -12.64 7.04
CA GLU A 58 8.57 -12.11 6.69
C GLU A 58 8.17 -12.48 5.26
N ILE A 59 6.88 -12.32 4.93
CA ILE A 59 6.32 -12.52 3.59
C ILE A 59 7.17 -11.77 2.55
N THR A 60 7.62 -12.47 1.52
CA THR A 60 8.42 -11.88 0.44
C THR A 60 7.56 -11.46 -0.75
N ALA A 61 8.11 -10.65 -1.66
CA ALA A 61 7.46 -10.35 -2.94
C ALA A 61 7.10 -11.61 -3.74
N LYS A 62 7.87 -12.69 -3.60
CA LYS A 62 7.57 -14.00 -4.22
C LYS A 62 6.35 -14.63 -3.58
N ASP A 63 6.23 -14.57 -2.26
CA ASP A 63 5.10 -15.16 -1.52
C ASP A 63 3.82 -14.39 -1.82
N MET A 64 3.88 -13.05 -1.79
CA MET A 64 2.79 -12.17 -2.24
C MET A 64 2.33 -12.55 -3.66
N TRP A 65 3.27 -12.74 -4.60
CA TRP A 65 2.95 -13.12 -5.97
C TRP A 65 2.31 -14.51 -6.09
N ASN A 66 2.79 -15.48 -5.30
CA ASN A 66 2.24 -16.82 -5.29
C ASN A 66 0.81 -16.84 -4.71
N GLU A 67 0.55 -16.02 -3.70
CA GLU A 67 -0.75 -15.89 -3.09
C GLU A 67 -1.79 -15.38 -4.10
N ILE A 68 -1.53 -14.24 -4.74
CA ILE A 68 -2.47 -13.68 -5.72
C ILE A 68 -2.66 -14.63 -6.91
N LYS A 69 -1.61 -15.35 -7.32
CA LYS A 69 -1.69 -16.34 -8.40
C LYS A 69 -2.58 -17.54 -8.02
N LYS A 70 -2.52 -18.00 -6.77
CA LYS A 70 -3.23 -19.19 -6.30
C LYS A 70 -4.67 -18.89 -5.89
N HIS A 71 -4.87 -17.82 -5.12
CA HIS A 71 -6.12 -17.51 -4.44
C HIS A 71 -6.88 -16.36 -5.07
N ARG A 72 -6.23 -15.55 -5.93
CA ARG A 72 -6.78 -14.34 -6.54
C ARG A 72 -7.23 -13.28 -5.53
N SER A 73 -6.89 -13.44 -4.25
CA SER A 73 -7.06 -12.44 -3.22
C SER A 73 -5.95 -12.61 -2.19
N PHE A 74 -5.84 -11.64 -1.28
CA PHE A 74 -4.92 -11.67 -0.15
C PHE A 74 -5.60 -12.08 1.15
N ASP A 75 -6.81 -12.63 1.11
CA ASP A 75 -7.58 -12.95 2.32
C ASP A 75 -6.99 -14.09 3.15
N HIS A 76 -5.99 -14.81 2.62
CA HIS A 76 -5.28 -15.87 3.32
C HIS A 76 -3.84 -15.50 3.71
N VAL A 77 -3.48 -14.23 3.54
CA VAL A 77 -2.21 -13.74 4.04
C VAL A 77 -2.37 -13.41 5.52
N ASP A 78 -1.70 -14.17 6.38
CA ASP A 78 -1.52 -13.80 7.79
C ASP A 78 -0.53 -12.64 7.87
N SER A 79 -1.03 -11.44 7.62
CA SER A 79 -0.21 -10.24 7.64
C SER A 79 -0.33 -9.56 8.99
N ASN A 80 0.76 -9.51 9.75
CA ASN A 80 0.85 -8.61 10.90
C ASN A 80 0.77 -7.18 10.38
N GLU A 81 -0.27 -6.45 10.80
CA GLU A 81 -0.65 -5.12 10.26
C GLU A 81 0.41 -4.01 10.44
N THR A 82 1.51 -4.28 11.14
CA THR A 82 2.53 -3.28 11.50
C THR A 82 3.95 -3.83 11.41
N SER A 83 4.39 -4.27 10.24
CA SER A 83 5.82 -4.53 10.01
C SER A 83 6.51 -3.28 9.48
N THR A 84 7.65 -2.98 10.10
CA THR A 84 8.40 -1.78 9.85
C THR A 84 9.68 -2.13 9.09
N SER A 85 10.02 -1.40 8.02
CA SER A 85 11.23 -1.72 7.26
C SER A 85 12.50 -1.64 8.12
N LYS A 86 13.40 -2.59 7.94
CA LYS A 86 14.71 -2.64 8.61
C LYS A 86 15.73 -1.83 7.80
N PRO A 87 16.81 -1.33 8.44
CA PRO A 87 17.88 -0.67 7.70
C PRO A 87 18.44 -1.57 6.59
N GLY A 88 18.45 -1.05 5.35
CA GLY A 88 18.93 -1.80 4.18
C GLY A 88 17.91 -2.76 3.56
N SER A 89 16.67 -2.79 4.07
CA SER A 89 15.56 -3.50 3.44
C SER A 89 14.52 -2.53 2.87
N SER A 90 13.73 -3.02 1.91
CA SER A 90 12.58 -2.31 1.35
C SER A 90 11.35 -3.19 1.48
N ILE A 91 10.25 -2.57 1.89
CA ILE A 91 8.94 -3.22 1.99
C ILE A 91 8.00 -2.65 0.93
N GLY A 92 7.03 -3.45 0.54
CA GLY A 92 5.94 -3.09 -0.35
C GLY A 92 4.61 -3.43 0.29
N THR A 93 3.56 -2.92 -0.33
CA THR A 93 2.17 -3.19 0.02
C THR A 93 1.39 -3.41 -1.28
N ALA A 94 0.30 -4.16 -1.24
CA ALA A 94 -0.51 -4.43 -2.42
C ALA A 94 -2.00 -4.41 -2.09
N VAL A 95 -2.78 -4.04 -3.11
CA VAL A 95 -4.25 -4.12 -3.12
C VAL A 95 -4.64 -4.93 -4.33
N ALA A 96 -5.53 -5.89 -4.15
CA ALA A 96 -6.11 -6.68 -5.23
C ALA A 96 -7.63 -6.47 -5.25
N ALA A 97 -8.17 -6.31 -6.46
CA ALA A 97 -9.59 -6.25 -6.70
C ALA A 97 -10.00 -7.45 -7.56
N THR A 98 -11.01 -8.19 -7.10
CA THR A 98 -11.39 -9.48 -7.67
C THR A 98 -12.87 -9.50 -7.94
N LEU A 99 -13.22 -9.86 -9.17
CA LEU A 99 -14.59 -9.93 -9.67
C LEU A 99 -14.71 -10.98 -10.77
N THR A 100 -15.94 -11.37 -11.07
CA THR A 100 -16.27 -12.22 -12.23
C THR A 100 -16.96 -11.37 -13.29
N ILE A 101 -16.56 -11.54 -14.55
CA ILE A 101 -17.16 -10.83 -15.69
C ILE A 101 -18.00 -11.84 -16.49
N PRO A 102 -19.34 -11.77 -16.42
CA PRO A 102 -20.21 -12.56 -17.28
C PRO A 102 -19.98 -12.31 -18.78
N SER A 103 -20.28 -13.30 -19.61
CA SER A 103 -20.22 -13.16 -21.07
C SER A 103 -21.07 -11.98 -21.55
N GLY A 104 -20.52 -11.16 -22.45
CA GLY A 104 -21.19 -9.99 -23.00
C GLY A 104 -21.36 -8.81 -22.02
N SER A 105 -20.79 -8.88 -20.82
CA SER A 105 -20.84 -7.79 -19.85
C SER A 105 -19.55 -6.96 -19.82
N THR A 106 -19.64 -5.76 -19.27
CA THR A 106 -18.49 -4.90 -18.96
C THR A 106 -18.58 -4.52 -17.48
N ARG A 107 -17.42 -4.50 -16.82
CA ARG A 107 -17.29 -4.12 -15.40
C ARG A 107 -16.20 -3.08 -15.27
N THR A 108 -16.34 -2.19 -14.30
CA THR A 108 -15.37 -1.14 -13.98
C THR A 108 -14.84 -1.38 -12.57
N VAL A 109 -13.53 -1.25 -12.42
CA VAL A 109 -12.86 -1.28 -11.11
C VAL A 109 -12.10 0.01 -10.96
N THR A 110 -12.33 0.70 -9.85
CA THR A 110 -11.70 1.99 -9.56
C THR A 110 -10.52 1.79 -8.61
N PHE A 111 -9.35 2.29 -8.99
CA PHE A 111 -8.19 2.40 -8.10
C PHE A 111 -7.81 3.88 -7.94
N SER A 112 -7.26 4.22 -6.77
CA SER A 112 -6.71 5.54 -6.49
C SER A 112 -5.33 5.42 -5.85
N LEU A 113 -4.43 6.32 -6.24
CA LEU A 113 -3.12 6.50 -5.63
C LEU A 113 -3.04 7.93 -5.11
N ALA A 114 -2.70 8.08 -3.84
CA ALA A 114 -2.50 9.37 -3.21
C ALA A 114 -1.14 9.42 -2.50
N TRP A 115 -0.70 10.64 -2.21
CA TRP A 115 0.45 10.87 -1.36
C TRP A 115 0.24 12.12 -0.52
N ASP A 116 0.76 12.07 0.69
CA ASP A 116 0.81 13.21 1.60
C ASP A 116 2.26 13.47 1.99
N CYS A 117 2.76 14.62 1.53
CA CYS A 117 4.04 15.20 1.89
C CYS A 117 3.78 16.70 2.02
N PRO A 118 3.25 17.17 3.15
CA PRO A 118 2.67 18.51 3.23
C PRO A 118 3.75 19.59 3.09
N GLU A 119 5.00 19.27 3.44
CA GLU A 119 6.12 20.21 3.50
C GLU A 119 7.14 19.99 2.38
N ILE A 120 7.60 21.08 1.77
CA ILE A 120 8.75 21.11 0.87
C ILE A 120 9.84 22.02 1.45
N ARG A 121 11.09 21.53 1.45
CA ARG A 121 12.24 22.25 1.99
C ARG A 121 13.18 22.73 0.89
N PHE A 122 13.39 24.04 0.82
CA PHE A 122 14.40 24.68 -0.03
C PHE A 122 15.46 25.32 0.86
N TYR A 123 16.69 24.79 0.82
CA TYR A 123 17.77 25.20 1.72
C TYR A 123 17.32 25.18 3.20
N LYS A 124 17.26 26.34 3.86
CA LYS A 124 16.86 26.50 5.27
C LYS A 124 15.38 26.89 5.46
N LYS A 125 14.58 26.95 4.39
CA LYS A 125 13.16 27.34 4.44
C LYS A 125 12.25 26.16 4.13
N THR A 126 11.18 26.04 4.91
CA THR A 126 10.11 25.06 4.71
C THR A 126 8.86 25.79 4.26
N TYR A 127 8.15 25.21 3.29
CA TYR A 127 6.91 25.71 2.75
C TYR A 127 5.88 24.59 2.73
N HIS A 128 4.60 24.95 2.80
CA HIS A 128 3.51 24.00 2.63
C HIS A 128 3.11 23.89 1.15
N ARG A 129 2.84 22.67 0.69
CA ARG A 129 2.35 22.41 -0.67
C ARG A 129 0.89 22.90 -0.78
N ARG A 130 0.49 23.39 -1.96
CA ARG A 130 -0.84 24.03 -2.16
C ARG A 130 -2.06 23.18 -1.77
N TYR A 131 -1.95 21.85 -1.76
CA TYR A 131 -3.06 20.96 -1.43
C TYR A 131 -3.33 20.85 0.08
N THR A 132 -2.48 21.45 0.92
CA THR A 132 -2.62 21.48 2.38
C THR A 132 -3.44 22.68 2.83
#